data_AF-A0A0L7KFV8-F1
#
_entry.id   AF-A0A0L7KFV8-F1
#
_cell.length_a   1.000
_cell.length_b   1.000
_cell.length_c   1.000
_cell.angle_alpha   90.00
_cell.angle_beta   90.00
_cell.angle_gamma   90.00
#
_symmetry.space_group_name_H-M   'P 1'
#
loop_
_entity.id
_entity.type
_entity.pdbx_description
1 polymer ?
#
loop_
_entity_poly.entity_id
_entity_poly.type
_entity_poly.pdbx_seq_one_letter_code
_entity_poly.pdbx_strand_id
1 'polypeptide(L)' 'MITSMNQNFLWMKIKKDAGQFKCFACDIYFINNDAKIQHEKSKKHKRRVKQLNQEKAHTYKDALRAAEITF' A
#
# COMPACT_ATOMS: atom_id res chain seq x y z
N MET A 1 -11.01 -29.50 22.71
CA MET A 1 -10.22 -28.25 22.59
C MET A 1 -9.42 -28.34 21.29
N ILE A 2 -9.92 -27.76 20.20
CA ILE A 2 -9.14 -27.63 18.96
C ILE A 2 -8.79 -26.15 18.85
N THR A 3 -7.50 -25.91 18.98
CA THR A 3 -6.82 -24.63 18.99
C THR A 3 -7.10 -23.84 17.72
N SER A 4 -7.56 -22.60 17.90
CA SER A 4 -7.22 -21.40 17.11
C SER A 4 -6.74 -21.67 15.67
N MET A 5 -7.67 -21.90 14.74
CA MET A 5 -7.38 -21.79 13.31
C MET A 5 -7.25 -20.31 12.95
N ASN A 6 -6.03 -19.82 13.19
CA ASN A 6 -5.30 -18.73 12.53
C ASN A 6 -6.07 -18.05 11.38
N GLN A 7 -6.60 -16.85 11.64
CA GLN A 7 -7.29 -15.97 10.69
C GLN A 7 -6.43 -15.46 9.51
N ASN A 8 -5.23 -16.02 9.28
CA ASN A 8 -4.32 -15.60 8.21
C ASN A 8 -4.46 -16.35 6.88
N PHE A 9 -5.31 -17.39 6.80
CA PHE A 9 -5.42 -18.22 5.59
C PHE A 9 -6.47 -17.77 4.56
N LEU A 10 -7.25 -16.72 4.84
CA LEU A 10 -8.26 -16.22 3.89
C LEU A 10 -7.69 -15.21 2.85
N TRP A 11 -6.58 -14.55 3.18
CA TRP A 11 -5.99 -13.47 2.37
C TRP A 11 -5.28 -13.94 1.09
N MET A 12 -4.86 -15.22 1.03
CA MET A 12 -4.12 -15.74 -0.13
C MET A 12 -5.01 -16.25 -1.27
N LYS A 13 -6.29 -16.55 -1.01
CA LYS A 13 -7.17 -17.21 -2.01
C LYS A 13 -7.82 -16.26 -3.02
N ILE A 14 -7.68 -14.94 -2.82
CA ILE A 14 -8.20 -13.90 -3.73
C ILE A 14 -7.06 -13.04 -4.29
N LYS A 15 -5.83 -13.57 -4.37
CA LYS A 15 -4.80 -12.94 -5.20
C LYS A 15 -5.11 -13.33 -6.64
N LYS A 16 -5.97 -12.52 -7.29
CA LYS A 16 -6.16 -12.50 -8.74
C LYS A 16 -4.76 -12.65 -9.38
N ASP A 17 -4.64 -13.54 -10.38
CA ASP A 17 -3.46 -13.77 -11.23
C ASP A 17 -2.10 -14.09 -10.59
N ALA A 18 -2.03 -14.66 -9.37
CA ALA A 18 -0.76 -14.98 -8.70
C ALA A 18 0.15 -13.76 -8.45
N GLY A 19 -0.41 -12.55 -8.50
CA GLY A 19 0.29 -11.31 -8.14
C GLY A 19 1.21 -10.76 -9.24
N GLN A 20 0.97 -11.11 -10.50
CA GLN A 20 1.81 -10.66 -11.61
C GLN A 20 1.60 -9.18 -11.92
N PHE A 21 0.37 -8.67 -11.79
CA PHE A 21 0.08 -7.26 -12.05
C PHE A 21 -0.13 -6.50 -10.74
N LYS A 22 0.98 -6.09 -10.11
CA LYS A 22 0.98 -5.28 -8.87
C LYS A 22 1.49 -3.86 -9.12
N CYS A 23 0.83 -2.87 -8.52
CA CYS A 23 1.36 -1.52 -8.38
C CYS A 23 1.99 -1.33 -6.99
N PHE A 24 3.30 -1.10 -6.93
CA PHE A 24 4.02 -0.96 -5.66
C PHE A 24 3.78 0.38 -4.96
N ALA A 25 3.58 1.46 -5.71
CA ALA A 25 3.27 2.75 -5.11
C ALA A 25 1.94 2.73 -4.37
N CYS A 26 0.94 2.03 -4.92
CA CYS A 26 -0.42 2.00 -4.38
C CYS A 26 -0.75 0.76 -3.54
N ASP A 27 0.08 -0.28 -3.60
CA ASP A 27 -0.12 -1.60 -3.02
C ASP A 27 -1.44 -2.28 -3.44
N ILE A 28 -1.74 -2.23 -4.74
CA ILE A 28 -2.96 -2.81 -5.34
C ILE A 28 -2.58 -3.85 -6.40
N TYR A 29 -3.36 -4.93 -6.47
CA TYR A 29 -3.25 -5.99 -7.47
C TYR A 29 -4.36 -5.86 -8.53
N PHE A 30 -4.04 -6.19 -9.77
CA PHE A 30 -4.91 -6.09 -10.93
C PHE A 30 -4.97 -7.42 -11.65
N ILE A 31 -6.11 -7.76 -12.27
CA ILE A 31 -6.29 -9.03 -12.99
C ILE A 31 -5.48 -9.07 -14.29
N ASN A 32 -5.38 -7.92 -14.96
CA ASN A 32 -4.80 -7.78 -16.29
C ASN A 32 -3.75 -6.65 -16.33
N ASN A 33 -2.82 -6.75 -17.28
CA ASN A 33 -1.81 -5.71 -17.51
C ASN A 33 -2.43 -4.36 -17.95
N ASP A 34 -3.47 -4.39 -18.79
CA ASP A 34 -4.13 -3.16 -19.25
C ASP A 34 -4.72 -2.34 -18.10
N ALA A 35 -5.30 -3.02 -17.11
CA ALA A 35 -5.83 -2.38 -15.91
C ALA A 35 -4.72 -1.72 -15.07
N LYS A 36 -3.54 -2.35 -15.00
CA LYS A 36 -2.35 -1.77 -14.36
C LYS A 36 -1.86 -0.53 -15.11
N ILE A 37 -1.76 -0.58 -16.43
CA ILE A 37 -1.34 0.57 -17.27
C ILE A 37 -2.34 1.72 -17.16
N GLN A 38 -3.64 1.43 -17.18
CA GLN A 38 -4.69 2.44 -16.99
C GLN A 38 -4.61 3.06 -15.58
N HIS A 39 -4.33 2.25 -14.56
CA HIS A 39 -4.11 2.73 -13.20
C HIS A 39 -2.91 3.69 -13.13
N GLU A 40 -1.78 3.36 -13.74
CA GLU A 40 -0.57 4.19 -13.74
C GLU A 40 -0.79 5.56 -14.42
N LYS A 41 -1.62 5.61 -15.47
CA LYS A 41 -1.99 6.86 -16.14
C LYS A 41 -2.94 7.74 -15.31
N SER A 42 -3.66 7.16 -14.35
CA SER A 42 -4.67 7.86 -13.56
C SER A 42 -4.09 8.98 -12.70
N LYS A 43 -4.89 10.04 -12.47
CA LYS A 43 -4.48 11.17 -11.61
C LYS A 43 -4.19 10.73 -10.17
N LYS A 44 -4.93 9.74 -9.66
CA LYS A 44 -4.75 9.19 -8.31
C LYS A 44 -3.36 8.58 -8.13
N HIS A 45 -2.93 7.77 -9.10
CA HIS A 45 -1.60 7.16 -9.06
C HIS A 45 -0.50 8.23 -9.14
N LYS A 46 -0.59 9.16 -10.10
CA LYS A 46 0.40 10.24 -10.23
C LYS A 46 0.52 11.10 -8.98
N ARG A 47 -0.60 11.40 -8.30
CA ARG A 47 -0.59 12.10 -7.01
C ARG A 47 0.18 11.30 -5.96
N ARG A 48 -0.10 10.02 -5.82
CA ARG A 48 0.58 9.16 -4.83
C ARG A 48 2.09 9.03 -5.10
N VAL A 49 2.49 8.85 -6.35
CA VAL A 49 3.93 8.82 -6.72
C VAL A 49 4.62 10.14 -6.38
N LYS A 50 3.96 11.28 -6.65
CA LYS A 50 4.49 12.59 -6.29
C LYS A 50 4.66 12.73 -4.76
N GLN A 51 3.68 12.30 -3.97
CA GLN A 51 3.78 12.32 -2.51
C GLN A 51 4.92 11.46 -1.99
N LEU A 52 5.07 10.24 -2.52
CA LEU A 52 6.17 9.35 -2.13
C LEU A 52 7.56 9.90 -2.47
N ASN A 53 7.69 10.65 -3.57
CA ASN A 53 8.97 11.22 -3.98
C ASN A 53 9.30 12.54 -3.28
N GLN A 54 8.29 13.33 -2.89
CA GLN A 54 8.48 14.69 -2.39
C GLN A 54 8.35 14.81 -0.88
N GLU A 55 7.43 14.05 -0.29
CA GLU A 55 7.13 14.14 1.13
C GLU A 55 7.96 13.09 1.86
N LYS A 56 8.89 13.54 2.72
CA LYS A 56 9.53 12.65 3.68
C LYS A 56 8.41 12.00 4.51
N ALA A 57 8.45 10.68 4.66
CA ALA A 57 7.48 9.96 5.48
C ALA A 57 7.39 10.61 6.86
N HIS A 58 6.19 11.04 7.25
CA HIS A 58 5.94 11.70 8.51
C HIS A 58 6.23 10.71 9.65
N THR A 59 7.29 10.96 10.41
CA THR A 59 7.70 10.05 11.48
C THR A 59 7.06 10.44 12.82
N TYR A 60 7.00 9.48 13.75
CA TYR A 60 6.55 9.75 15.12
C TYR A 60 7.37 10.87 15.80
N LYS A 61 8.67 10.95 15.50
CA LYS A 61 9.55 12.01 16.02
C LYS A 61 9.19 13.40 15.49
N ASP A 62 8.77 13.48 14.22
CA ASP A 62 8.30 14.74 13.64
C ASP A 62 7.01 15.20 14.33
N ALA A 63 6.10 14.26 14.65
CA ALA A 63 4.89 14.54 15.42
C ALA A 63 5.18 15.08 16.83
N LEU A 64 6.10 14.43 17.55
CA LEU A 64 6.50 14.85 18.90
C LEU A 64 7.14 16.25 18.90
N ARG A 65 8.03 16.51 17.93
CA ARG A 65 8.66 17.83 17.76
C ARG A 65 7.63 18.91 17.47
N ALA A 66 6.63 18.62 16.64
CA ALA A 66 5.55 19.56 16.35
C ALA A 66 4.63 19.80 17.57
N ALA A 67 4.53 18.83 18.48
CA ALA A 67 3.79 18.94 19.74
C ALA A 67 4.62 19.53 20.90
N GLU A 68 5.87 19.96 20.64
CA GLU A 68 6.81 20.50 21.64
C GLU A 68 7.14 19.51 22.78
N ILE A 69 6.92 18.22 22.56
CA ILE A 69 7.25 17.16 23.52
C ILE A 69 8.71 16.76 23.31
N THR A 70 9.57 17.13 24.26
CA THR A 70 11.00 16.77 24.29
C THR A 70 11.25 15.77 25.42
N PHE A 71 11.99 14.70 25.13
CA PHE A 71 12.44 13.68 26.08
C PHE A 71 13.91 13.85 26.39
#